data_AF-A0AAG5CQA5-F1
#
_entry.id   AF-A0AAG5CQA5-F1
#
_cell.length_a   1.000
_cell.length_b   1.000
_cell.length_c   1.000
_cell.angle_alpha   90.00
_cell.angle_beta   90.00
_cell.angle_gamma   90.00
#
_symmetry.space_group_name_H-M   'P 1'
#
loop_
_entity.id
_entity.type
_entity.pdbx_description
1 polymer ?
#
loop_
_entity_poly.entity_id
_entity_poly.type
_entity_poly.pdbx_seq_one_letter_code
_entity_poly.pdbx_strand_id
1 'polypeptide(L)'
;MKTFSSVAVCVLLAVVSVTAQISMRELAEITEEYRVRFDELYEDKDAFIRLARVIIRAELKGLNEATLENLANARNEIDDILTETREDIANAILLPNANEQCLLDLVNTVISEGSQAGDGMSSCAADKIAIKEGLGDEFRTLTNTLQRIATAASEYTLYTFAIHDSFNDPEDHIDWLERNYANQVAFWDEVARPEAQEDLDNMELNRPILVAENRACLDAVIARLNTAMQNVRIQINGC
;
A
#
# COMPACT_ATOMS: atom_id res chain seq x y z
N MET A 1 42.63 41.86 52.61
CA MET A 1 41.71 41.97 53.76
C MET A 1 40.41 42.60 53.29
N LYS A 2 39.29 42.04 53.75
CA LYS A 2 37.90 42.44 53.49
C LYS A 2 37.63 43.85 54.01
N THR A 3 36.75 44.62 53.33
CA THR A 3 35.43 45.04 53.86
C THR A 3 34.59 45.65 52.74
N PHE A 4 33.48 44.98 52.45
CA PHE A 4 32.25 45.53 51.88
C PHE A 4 31.61 46.50 52.89
N SER A 5 30.94 47.55 52.42
CA SER A 5 29.54 47.81 52.75
C SER A 5 28.92 48.88 51.84
N SER A 6 27.66 48.61 51.51
CA SER A 6 26.81 49.17 50.46
C SER A 6 25.85 50.25 51.00
N VAL A 7 24.93 50.70 50.13
CA VAL A 7 23.68 51.46 50.31
C VAL A 7 23.88 52.99 50.18
N ALA A 8 23.26 53.72 49.24
CA ALA A 8 21.87 53.71 48.76
C ALA A 8 21.81 54.28 47.30
N VAL A 9 21.18 53.62 46.31
CA VAL A 9 19.73 53.66 45.94
C VAL A 9 19.35 54.82 44.99
N CYS A 10 18.77 54.39 43.86
CA CYS A 10 17.85 55.10 42.95
C CYS A 10 18.38 56.22 42.05
N VAL A 11 18.71 55.87 40.81
CA VAL A 11 18.12 56.56 39.65
C VAL A 11 17.50 55.52 38.73
N LEU A 12 16.18 55.58 38.67
CA LEU A 12 15.31 54.86 37.75
C LEU A 12 15.74 55.13 36.31
N LEU A 13 16.33 54.12 35.65
CA LEU A 13 16.11 53.95 34.23
C LEU A 13 14.89 53.04 34.12
N ALA A 14 13.74 53.69 33.98
CA ALA A 14 12.54 53.05 33.51
C ALA A 14 12.89 52.40 32.16
N VAL A 15 13.16 51.08 32.20
CA VAL A 15 12.86 50.23 31.06
C VAL A 15 11.35 50.30 30.94
N VAL A 16 10.88 51.26 30.16
CA VAL A 16 9.54 51.17 29.60
C VAL A 16 9.67 50.01 28.60
N SER A 17 9.52 48.80 29.10
CA SER A 17 9.06 47.68 28.29
C SER A 17 7.68 48.10 27.83
N VAL A 18 7.61 48.82 26.70
CA VAL A 18 6.41 48.84 25.89
C VAL A 18 6.29 47.42 25.37
N THR A 19 5.75 46.52 26.19
CA THR A 19 5.06 45.34 25.69
C THR A 19 3.95 45.92 24.84
N ALA A 20 4.15 45.96 23.52
CA ALA A 20 3.13 46.37 22.59
C ALA A 20 2.01 45.34 22.74
N GLN A 21 1.05 45.64 23.60
CA GLN A 21 -0.04 44.73 23.92
C GLN A 21 -0.82 44.51 22.63
N ILE A 22 -0.68 43.32 22.03
CA ILE A 22 -1.33 42.97 20.77
C ILE A 22 -2.82 43.28 20.90
N SER A 23 -3.33 44.07 19.95
CA SER A 23 -4.76 44.41 19.97
C SER A 23 -5.61 43.21 19.57
N MET A 24 -6.83 43.08 20.08
CA MET A 24 -7.74 42.00 19.65
C MET A 24 -8.04 42.03 18.15
N ARG A 25 -7.92 43.20 17.50
CA ARG A 25 -8.03 43.33 16.04
C ARG A 25 -6.84 42.66 15.34
N GLU A 26 -5.64 42.91 15.84
CA GLU A 26 -4.39 42.34 15.31
C GLU A 26 -4.32 40.82 15.55
N LEU A 27 -4.77 40.34 16.72
CA LEU A 27 -4.95 38.91 16.96
C LEU A 27 -5.94 38.28 15.97
N ALA A 28 -7.06 38.94 15.68
CA ALA A 28 -8.05 38.44 14.73
C ALA A 28 -7.49 38.40 13.29
N GLU A 29 -6.71 39.41 12.88
CA GLU A 29 -6.04 39.45 11.59
C GLU A 29 -5.03 38.30 11.45
N ILE A 30 -4.17 38.08 12.45
CA ILE A 30 -3.18 36.99 12.46
C ILE A 30 -3.85 35.62 12.50
N THR A 31 -4.90 35.47 13.30
CA THR A 31 -5.67 34.22 13.36
C THR A 31 -6.27 33.89 12.00
N GLU A 32 -6.85 34.88 11.31
CA GLU A 32 -7.42 34.66 9.98
C GLU A 32 -6.35 34.31 8.94
N GLU A 33 -5.16 34.93 9.03
CA GLU A 33 -4.02 34.54 8.19
C GLU A 33 -3.64 33.07 8.41
N TYR A 34 -3.48 32.65 9.67
CA TYR A 34 -3.18 31.24 9.97
C TYR A 34 -4.32 30.31 9.59
N ARG A 35 -5.59 30.73 9.69
CA ARG A 35 -6.74 29.94 9.23
C ARG A 35 -6.62 29.63 7.74
N VAL A 36 -6.34 30.64 6.91
CA VAL A 36 -6.10 30.44 5.48
C VAL A 36 -4.92 29.49 5.24
N ARG A 37 -3.80 29.68 5.93
CA ARG A 37 -2.61 28.83 5.78
C ARG A 37 -2.87 27.37 6.17
N PHE A 38 -3.62 27.13 7.24
CA PHE A 38 -4.02 25.80 7.67
C PHE A 38 -5.00 25.14 6.69
N ASP A 39 -5.92 25.91 6.10
CA ASP A 39 -6.79 25.44 5.03
C ASP A 39 -6.00 25.04 3.78
N GLU A 40 -5.05 25.87 3.33
CA GLU A 40 -4.18 25.54 2.20
C GLU A 40 -3.35 24.27 2.46
N LEU A 41 -2.81 24.13 3.68
CA LEU A 41 -2.09 22.93 4.09
C LEU A 41 -3.00 21.70 4.11
N TYR A 42 -4.25 21.85 4.55
CA TYR A 42 -5.25 20.80 4.48
C TYR A 42 -5.56 20.40 3.03
N GLU A 43 -5.73 21.37 2.14
CA GLU A 43 -6.03 21.11 0.72
C GLU A 43 -4.89 20.36 0.02
N ASP A 44 -3.62 20.73 0.26
CA ASP A 44 -2.46 20.00 -0.24
C ASP A 44 -2.42 18.56 0.30
N LYS A 45 -2.63 18.39 1.61
CA LYS A 45 -2.70 17.07 2.26
C LYS A 45 -3.80 16.20 1.65
N ASP A 46 -5.01 16.74 1.51
CA ASP A 46 -6.15 16.01 0.96
C ASP A 46 -5.94 15.69 -0.53
N ALA A 47 -5.33 16.59 -1.30
CA ALA A 47 -4.97 16.33 -2.70
C ALA A 47 -4.01 15.14 -2.84
N PHE A 48 -2.96 15.09 -2.01
CA PHE A 48 -2.04 13.96 -1.98
C PHE A 48 -2.75 12.66 -1.58
N ILE A 49 -3.57 12.68 -0.53
CA ILE A 49 -4.31 11.49 -0.06
C ILE A 49 -5.26 10.96 -1.14
N ARG A 50 -5.95 11.84 -1.88
CA ARG A 50 -6.79 11.45 -3.01
C ARG A 50 -5.97 10.78 -4.11
N LEU A 51 -4.81 11.33 -4.46
CA LEU A 51 -3.91 10.74 -5.44
C LEU A 51 -3.41 9.36 -4.99
N ALA A 52 -2.93 9.25 -3.75
CA ALA A 52 -2.47 7.99 -3.17
C ALA A 52 -3.56 6.90 -3.28
N ARG A 53 -4.81 7.21 -2.89
CA ARG A 53 -5.95 6.29 -3.01
C ARG A 53 -6.19 5.82 -4.45
N VAL A 54 -6.00 6.69 -5.44
CA VAL A 54 -6.16 6.33 -6.86
C VAL A 54 -5.04 5.40 -7.30
N ILE A 55 -3.79 5.73 -6.98
CA ILE A 55 -2.61 4.91 -7.32
C ILE A 55 -2.75 3.52 -6.69
N ILE A 56 -3.00 3.43 -5.38
CA ILE A 56 -3.16 2.15 -4.68
C ILE A 56 -4.20 1.26 -5.35
N ARG A 57 -5.37 1.83 -5.72
CA ARG A 57 -6.42 1.08 -6.41
C ARG A 57 -6.00 0.62 -7.80
N ALA A 58 -5.31 1.47 -8.55
CA ALA A 58 -4.83 1.14 -9.89
C ALA A 58 -3.80 0.00 -9.82
N GLU A 59 -2.86 0.07 -8.88
CA GLU A 59 -1.82 -0.93 -8.67
C GLU A 59 -2.38 -2.29 -8.24
N LEU A 60 -3.27 -2.31 -7.24
CA LEU A 60 -3.92 -3.54 -6.79
C LEU A 60 -4.81 -4.15 -7.89
N LYS A 61 -5.45 -3.32 -8.72
CA LYS A 61 -6.22 -3.79 -9.88
C LYS A 61 -5.30 -4.41 -10.93
N GLY A 62 -4.21 -3.73 -11.30
CA GLY A 62 -3.23 -4.23 -12.26
C GLY A 62 -2.60 -5.55 -11.83
N LEU A 63 -2.32 -5.72 -10.53
CA LEU A 63 -1.85 -6.99 -9.97
C LEU A 63 -2.86 -8.14 -10.19
N ASN A 64 -4.17 -7.87 -9.99
CA ASN A 64 -5.20 -8.90 -10.24
C ASN A 64 -5.28 -9.27 -11.71
N GLU A 65 -5.33 -8.26 -12.59
CA GLU A 65 -5.49 -8.49 -14.02
C GLU A 65 -4.34 -9.33 -14.57
N ALA A 66 -3.10 -8.99 -14.19
CA ALA A 66 -1.92 -9.77 -14.58
C ALA A 66 -1.90 -11.18 -13.98
N THR A 67 -2.32 -11.34 -12.72
CA THR A 67 -2.41 -12.67 -12.08
C THR A 67 -3.47 -13.54 -12.74
N LEU A 68 -4.62 -12.97 -13.11
CA LEU A 68 -5.69 -13.68 -13.81
C LEU A 68 -5.26 -14.06 -15.23
N GLU A 69 -4.54 -13.19 -15.92
CA GLU A 69 -3.96 -13.50 -17.23
C GLU A 69 -3.00 -14.69 -17.15
N ASN A 70 -2.08 -14.69 -16.18
CA ASN A 70 -1.19 -15.82 -15.94
C ASN A 70 -1.96 -17.13 -15.69
N LEU A 71 -3.00 -17.09 -14.84
CA LEU A 71 -3.83 -18.27 -14.55
C LEU A 71 -4.59 -18.76 -15.79
N ALA A 72 -5.11 -17.86 -16.62
CA ALA A 72 -5.80 -18.23 -17.85
C ALA A 72 -4.85 -18.86 -18.86
N ASN A 73 -3.65 -18.30 -19.02
CA ASN A 73 -2.62 -18.87 -19.90
C ASN A 73 -2.19 -20.26 -19.42
N ALA A 74 -1.92 -20.41 -18.12
CA ALA A 74 -1.55 -21.71 -17.54
C ALA A 74 -2.68 -22.75 -17.68
N ARG A 75 -3.95 -22.31 -17.54
CA ARG A 75 -5.11 -23.19 -17.73
C ARG A 75 -5.14 -23.77 -19.14
N ASN A 76 -4.97 -22.91 -20.15
CA ASN A 76 -4.99 -23.32 -21.55
C ASN A 76 -3.88 -24.33 -21.83
N GLU A 77 -2.66 -24.06 -21.36
CA GLU A 77 -1.51 -24.95 -21.57
C GLU A 77 -1.71 -26.32 -20.89
N ILE A 78 -2.26 -26.34 -19.67
CA ILE A 78 -2.65 -27.58 -18.99
C ILE A 78 -3.70 -28.35 -19.79
N ASP A 79 -4.73 -27.66 -20.29
CA ASP A 79 -5.80 -28.29 -21.06
C ASP A 79 -5.28 -28.87 -22.39
N ASP A 80 -4.35 -28.18 -23.06
CA ASP A 80 -3.70 -28.66 -24.28
C ASP A 80 -2.89 -29.94 -24.00
N ILE A 81 -2.03 -29.93 -22.97
CA ILE A 81 -1.20 -31.08 -22.57
C ILE A 81 -2.06 -32.32 -22.25
N LEU A 82 -3.15 -32.12 -21.50
CA LEU A 82 -4.08 -33.19 -21.14
C LEU A 82 -4.84 -33.71 -22.37
N THR A 83 -5.26 -32.82 -23.26
CA THR A 83 -6.02 -33.17 -24.47
C THR A 83 -5.15 -33.99 -25.42
N GLU A 84 -3.96 -33.52 -25.75
CA GLU A 84 -3.01 -34.26 -26.60
C GLU A 84 -2.76 -35.68 -26.08
N THR A 85 -2.56 -35.82 -24.77
CA THR A 85 -2.28 -37.14 -24.16
C THR A 85 -3.50 -38.06 -24.20
N ARG A 86 -4.71 -37.51 -24.03
CA ARG A 86 -5.96 -38.28 -24.18
C ARG A 86 -6.18 -38.71 -25.61
N GLU A 87 -5.85 -37.87 -26.59
CA GLU A 87 -5.90 -38.21 -28.01
C GLU A 87 -4.92 -39.34 -28.36
N ASP A 88 -3.69 -39.29 -27.84
CA ASP A 88 -2.71 -40.38 -28.01
C ASP A 88 -3.25 -41.72 -27.47
N ILE A 89 -3.85 -41.70 -26.28
CA ILE A 89 -4.47 -42.90 -25.69
C ILE A 89 -5.65 -43.38 -26.54
N ALA A 90 -6.55 -42.47 -26.96
CA ALA A 90 -7.71 -42.81 -27.76
C ALA A 90 -7.32 -43.43 -29.11
N ASN A 91 -6.27 -42.92 -29.74
CA ASN A 91 -5.73 -43.48 -30.97
C ASN A 91 -5.17 -44.90 -30.77
N ALA A 92 -4.52 -45.17 -29.63
CA ALA A 92 -4.00 -46.48 -29.31
C ALA A 92 -5.11 -47.53 -29.09
N ILE A 93 -6.25 -47.14 -28.50
CA ILE A 93 -7.40 -48.05 -28.27
C ILE A 93 -7.93 -48.65 -29.59
N LEU A 94 -7.78 -47.95 -30.71
CA LEU A 94 -8.28 -48.41 -32.01
C LEU A 94 -7.39 -49.48 -32.66
N LEU A 95 -6.22 -49.80 -32.08
CA LEU A 95 -5.28 -50.76 -32.65
C LEU A 95 -5.70 -52.22 -32.39
N PRO A 96 -5.42 -53.16 -33.33
CA PRO A 96 -5.96 -54.53 -33.27
C PRO A 96 -5.54 -55.37 -32.05
N ASN A 97 -4.46 -54.99 -31.37
CA ASN A 97 -3.89 -55.72 -30.22
C ASN A 97 -3.86 -54.87 -28.94
N ALA A 98 -4.62 -53.77 -28.90
CA ALA A 98 -4.63 -52.84 -27.77
C ALA A 98 -5.11 -53.51 -26.48
N ASN A 99 -4.38 -53.29 -25.38
CA ASN A 99 -4.85 -53.66 -24.04
C ASN A 99 -5.75 -52.55 -23.48
N GLU A 100 -7.06 -52.68 -23.70
CA GLU A 100 -8.05 -51.69 -23.29
C GLU A 100 -7.98 -51.33 -21.79
N GLN A 101 -7.82 -52.32 -20.91
CA GLN A 101 -7.73 -52.06 -19.46
C GLN A 101 -6.49 -51.23 -19.10
N CYS A 102 -5.34 -51.56 -19.71
CA CYS A 102 -4.09 -50.81 -19.54
C CYS A 102 -4.25 -49.34 -19.98
N LEU A 103 -4.89 -49.12 -21.14
CA LEU A 103 -5.14 -47.76 -21.66
C LEU A 103 -6.13 -46.97 -20.79
N LEU A 104 -7.18 -47.62 -20.26
CA LEU A 104 -8.12 -46.98 -19.33
C LEU A 104 -7.44 -46.60 -18.00
N ASP A 105 -6.52 -47.41 -17.51
CA ASP A 105 -5.72 -47.08 -16.32
C ASP A 105 -4.79 -45.88 -16.56
N LEU A 106 -4.27 -45.72 -17.79
CA LEU A 106 -3.55 -44.51 -18.19
C LEU A 106 -4.46 -43.28 -18.22
N VAL A 107 -5.71 -43.38 -18.69
CA VAL A 107 -6.68 -42.27 -18.61
C VAL A 107 -6.92 -41.83 -17.16
N ASN A 108 -7.05 -42.77 -16.23
CA ASN A 108 -7.19 -42.46 -14.80
C ASN A 108 -5.97 -41.69 -14.27
N THR A 109 -4.78 -42.04 -14.74
CA THR A 109 -3.54 -41.30 -14.41
C THR A 109 -3.58 -39.88 -14.96
N VAL A 110 -3.99 -39.69 -16.23
CA VAL A 110 -4.17 -38.35 -16.83
C VAL A 110 -5.15 -37.49 -16.02
N ILE A 111 -6.28 -38.07 -15.60
CA ILE A 111 -7.27 -37.36 -14.78
C ILE A 111 -6.67 -36.96 -13.42
N SER A 112 -5.96 -37.87 -12.76
CA SER A 112 -5.34 -37.60 -11.45
C SER A 112 -4.28 -36.50 -11.54
N GLU A 113 -3.38 -36.56 -12.52
CA GLU A 113 -2.35 -35.54 -12.73
C GLU A 113 -2.97 -34.19 -13.12
N GLY A 114 -4.03 -34.18 -13.93
CA GLY A 114 -4.80 -32.97 -14.24
C GLY A 114 -5.44 -32.33 -13.01
N SER A 115 -5.96 -33.14 -12.08
CA SER A 115 -6.49 -32.64 -10.80
C SER A 115 -5.38 -32.03 -9.95
N GLN A 116 -4.23 -32.69 -9.84
CA GLN A 116 -3.08 -32.17 -9.09
C GLN A 116 -2.54 -30.87 -9.70
N ALA A 117 -2.55 -30.73 -11.03
CA ALA A 117 -2.19 -29.49 -11.69
C ALA A 117 -3.18 -28.37 -11.36
N GLY A 118 -4.48 -28.67 -11.32
CA GLY A 118 -5.53 -27.75 -10.86
C GLY A 118 -5.30 -27.26 -9.42
N ASP A 119 -5.00 -28.18 -8.50
CA ASP A 119 -4.67 -27.83 -7.11
C ASP A 119 -3.41 -26.95 -7.03
N GLY A 120 -2.40 -27.26 -7.84
CA GLY A 120 -1.18 -26.45 -7.97
C GLY A 120 -1.47 -25.02 -8.43
N MET A 121 -2.34 -24.84 -9.43
CA MET A 121 -2.78 -23.51 -9.87
C MET A 121 -3.48 -22.75 -8.74
N SER A 122 -4.38 -23.41 -8.00
CA SER A 122 -5.06 -22.80 -6.86
C SER A 122 -4.08 -22.36 -5.78
N SER A 123 -3.04 -23.16 -5.49
CA SER A 123 -1.98 -22.78 -4.56
C SER A 123 -1.21 -21.55 -5.03
N CYS A 124 -0.79 -21.51 -6.31
CA CYS A 124 -0.08 -20.36 -6.88
C CYS A 124 -0.92 -19.07 -6.87
N ALA A 125 -2.25 -19.18 -6.92
CA ALA A 125 -3.18 -18.05 -6.82
C ALA A 125 -3.39 -17.58 -5.36
N ALA A 126 -3.50 -18.53 -4.42
CA ALA A 126 -3.79 -18.24 -3.01
C ALA A 126 -2.76 -17.30 -2.37
N ASP A 127 -1.46 -17.54 -2.62
CA ASP A 127 -0.38 -16.68 -2.11
C ASP A 127 -0.52 -15.24 -2.59
N LYS A 128 -0.95 -15.04 -3.84
CA LYS A 128 -1.08 -13.70 -4.43
C LYS A 128 -2.35 -12.98 -3.95
N ILE A 129 -3.42 -13.71 -3.66
CA ILE A 129 -4.61 -13.17 -3.00
C ILE A 129 -4.25 -12.66 -1.60
N ALA A 130 -3.51 -13.46 -0.82
CA ALA A 130 -3.11 -13.07 0.53
C ALA A 130 -2.22 -11.81 0.55
N ILE A 131 -1.24 -11.71 -0.37
CA ILE A 131 -0.39 -10.52 -0.50
C ILE A 131 -1.23 -9.29 -0.83
N LYS A 132 -2.15 -9.40 -1.79
CA LYS A 132 -3.03 -8.29 -2.18
C LYS A 132 -3.91 -7.82 -1.02
N GLU A 133 -4.52 -8.74 -0.28
CA GLU A 133 -5.37 -8.41 0.87
C GLU A 133 -4.56 -7.69 1.96
N GLY A 134 -3.36 -8.19 2.27
CA GLY A 134 -2.43 -7.56 3.21
C GLY A 134 -2.05 -6.14 2.80
N LEU A 135 -1.59 -5.95 1.55
CA LEU A 135 -1.27 -4.63 1.01
C LEU A 135 -2.49 -3.69 1.07
N GLY A 136 -3.67 -4.18 0.68
CA GLY A 136 -4.90 -3.39 0.74
C GLY A 136 -5.23 -2.84 2.12
N ASP A 137 -5.03 -3.63 3.18
CA ASP A 137 -5.27 -3.20 4.56
C ASP A 137 -4.20 -2.24 5.09
N GLU A 138 -2.94 -2.47 4.76
CA GLU A 138 -1.82 -1.57 5.11
C GLU A 138 -2.04 -0.17 4.50
N PHE A 139 -2.36 -0.11 3.20
CA PHE A 139 -2.62 1.16 2.51
C PHE A 139 -3.88 1.86 2.98
N ARG A 140 -4.93 1.10 3.34
CA ARG A 140 -6.11 1.68 3.99
C ARG A 140 -5.74 2.30 5.33
N THR A 141 -4.86 1.67 6.10
CA THR A 141 -4.37 2.19 7.38
C THR A 141 -3.54 3.47 7.19
N LEU A 142 -2.63 3.48 6.21
CA LEU A 142 -1.85 4.66 5.83
C LEU A 142 -2.76 5.82 5.44
N THR A 143 -3.64 5.63 4.46
CA THR A 143 -4.51 6.71 3.96
C THR A 143 -5.51 7.23 5.00
N ASN A 144 -5.96 6.38 5.93
CA ASN A 144 -6.79 6.83 7.06
C ASN A 144 -5.98 7.65 8.07
N THR A 145 -4.73 7.28 8.32
CA THR A 145 -3.83 8.01 9.22
C THR A 145 -3.51 9.38 8.65
N LEU A 146 -3.16 9.45 7.35
CA LEU A 146 -2.93 10.71 6.64
C LEU A 146 -4.20 11.60 6.64
N GLN A 147 -5.38 11.02 6.44
CA GLN A 147 -6.64 11.78 6.51
C GLN A 147 -6.86 12.40 7.90
N ARG A 148 -6.56 11.68 8.98
CA ARG A 148 -6.67 12.23 10.35
C ARG A 148 -5.71 13.40 10.55
N ILE A 149 -4.48 13.27 10.07
CA ILE A 149 -3.49 14.35 10.11
C ILE A 149 -3.97 15.57 9.29
N ALA A 150 -4.56 15.34 8.12
CA ALA A 150 -5.14 16.38 7.29
C ALA A 150 -6.30 17.08 8.00
N THR A 151 -7.31 16.34 8.47
CA THR A 151 -8.47 16.91 9.16
C THR A 151 -8.06 17.69 10.41
N ALA A 152 -7.06 17.22 11.15
CA ALA A 152 -6.52 17.98 12.26
C ALA A 152 -6.06 19.38 11.82
N ALA A 153 -5.35 19.50 10.69
CA ALA A 153 -4.91 20.78 10.12
C ALA A 153 -6.07 21.78 9.93
N SER A 154 -7.21 21.33 9.38
CA SER A 154 -8.38 22.19 9.15
C SER A 154 -9.11 22.63 10.43
N GLU A 155 -8.94 21.92 11.54
CA GLU A 155 -9.67 22.19 12.79
C GLU A 155 -8.84 22.99 13.80
N TYR A 156 -7.53 23.12 13.59
CA TYR A 156 -6.63 23.68 14.60
C TYR A 156 -6.96 25.12 14.98
N THR A 157 -7.23 26.00 14.02
CA THR A 157 -7.51 27.42 14.28
C THR A 157 -8.81 27.67 15.05
N LEU A 158 -9.75 26.73 15.03
CA LEU A 158 -10.94 26.78 15.88
C LEU A 158 -10.67 26.19 17.27
N TYR A 159 -9.90 25.11 17.32
CA TYR A 159 -9.55 24.44 18.57
C TYR A 159 -8.69 25.32 19.48
N THR A 160 -7.79 26.14 18.92
CA THR A 160 -6.89 26.99 19.70
C THR A 160 -7.61 27.91 20.70
N PHE A 161 -8.74 28.48 20.30
CA PHE A 161 -9.54 29.37 21.16
C PHE A 161 -10.18 28.66 22.35
N ALA A 162 -10.28 27.33 22.33
CA ALA A 162 -10.79 26.55 23.46
C ALA A 162 -9.70 26.24 24.49
N ILE A 163 -8.42 26.37 24.13
CA ILE A 163 -7.28 25.95 24.95
C ILE A 163 -6.30 27.07 25.31
N HIS A 164 -6.36 28.22 24.63
CA HIS A 164 -5.57 29.42 24.96
C HIS A 164 -6.46 30.56 25.48
N ASP A 165 -6.00 31.23 26.53
CA ASP A 165 -6.61 32.46 27.05
C ASP A 165 -6.27 33.65 26.14
N SER A 166 -6.90 33.65 24.97
CA SER A 166 -6.66 34.59 23.88
C SER A 166 -6.91 36.05 24.26
N PHE A 167 -7.65 36.30 25.35
CA PHE A 167 -7.96 37.64 25.84
C PHE A 167 -6.91 38.18 26.79
N ASN A 168 -6.34 37.32 27.66
CA ASN A 168 -5.34 37.75 28.63
C ASN A 168 -3.89 37.53 28.14
N ASP A 169 -3.68 36.62 27.18
CA ASP A 169 -2.37 36.31 26.60
C ASP A 169 -2.45 36.06 25.07
N PRO A 170 -2.67 37.12 24.27
CA PRO A 170 -2.74 37.01 22.82
C PRO A 170 -1.40 36.64 22.17
N GLU A 171 -0.27 36.96 22.82
CA GLU A 171 1.08 36.66 22.33
C GLU A 171 1.36 35.15 22.37
N ASP A 172 1.04 34.47 23.48
CA ASP A 172 1.17 33.00 23.58
C ASP A 172 0.32 32.27 22.54
N HIS A 173 -0.91 32.76 22.28
CA HIS A 173 -1.77 32.17 21.25
C HIS A 173 -1.13 32.29 19.86
N ILE A 174 -0.62 33.47 19.50
CA ILE A 174 0.05 33.66 18.21
C ILE A 174 1.28 32.74 18.11
N ASP A 175 2.15 32.75 19.11
CA ASP A 175 3.34 31.89 19.17
C ASP A 175 2.99 30.39 19.04
N TRP A 176 1.84 29.98 19.58
CA TRP A 176 1.36 28.61 19.43
C TRP A 176 0.92 28.30 17.99
N LEU A 177 0.19 29.23 17.34
CA LEU A 177 -0.26 29.09 15.95
C LEU A 177 0.95 28.97 15.01
N GLU A 178 1.96 29.82 15.19
CA GLU A 178 3.16 29.82 14.36
C GLU A 178 3.93 28.50 14.52
N ARG A 179 4.19 28.09 15.76
CA ARG A 179 4.93 26.86 16.06
C ARG A 179 4.18 25.63 15.57
N ASN A 180 2.87 25.54 15.78
CA ASN A 180 2.12 24.38 15.30
C ASN A 180 2.03 24.32 13.79
N TYR A 181 1.84 25.45 13.12
CA TYR A 181 1.86 25.49 11.67
C TYR A 181 3.21 25.03 11.14
N ALA A 182 4.31 25.59 11.65
CA ALA A 182 5.67 25.19 11.26
C ALA A 182 5.93 23.70 11.50
N ASN A 183 5.52 23.16 12.65
CA ASN A 183 5.65 21.73 12.96
C ASN A 183 4.83 20.86 12.01
N GLN A 184 3.62 21.28 11.66
CA GLN A 184 2.73 20.57 10.74
C GLN A 184 3.26 20.54 9.31
N VAL A 185 3.88 21.63 8.86
CA VAL A 185 4.55 21.71 7.56
C VAL A 185 5.80 20.83 7.57
N ALA A 186 6.68 20.97 8.56
CA ALA A 186 7.90 20.18 8.67
C ALA A 186 7.60 18.67 8.72
N PHE A 187 6.68 18.26 9.59
CA PHE A 187 6.28 16.85 9.66
C PHE A 187 5.68 16.34 8.34
N TRP A 188 4.89 17.16 7.66
CA TRP A 188 4.28 16.77 6.39
C TRP A 188 5.31 16.62 5.27
N ASP A 189 6.20 17.60 5.11
CA ASP A 189 7.13 17.68 3.99
C ASP A 189 8.38 16.81 4.19
N GLU A 190 8.82 16.62 5.44
CA GLU A 190 10.06 15.89 5.75
C GLU A 190 9.82 14.43 6.13
N VAL A 191 8.59 14.06 6.52
CA VAL A 191 8.28 12.72 7.04
C VAL A 191 7.09 12.10 6.34
N ALA A 192 5.88 12.61 6.58
CA ALA A 192 4.65 11.90 6.22
C ALA A 192 4.45 11.75 4.69
N ARG A 193 4.68 12.82 3.93
CA ARG A 193 4.54 12.78 2.47
C ARG A 193 5.66 11.95 1.82
N PRO A 194 6.96 12.11 2.18
CA PRO A 194 8.03 11.26 1.66
C PRO A 194 7.84 9.77 1.95
N GLU A 195 7.53 9.38 3.20
CA GLU A 195 7.32 7.97 3.56
C GLU A 195 6.15 7.37 2.78
N ALA A 196 5.02 8.09 2.70
CA ALA A 196 3.87 7.64 1.92
C ALA A 196 4.19 7.54 0.42
N GLN A 197 5.02 8.43 -0.13
CA GLN A 197 5.46 8.36 -1.53
C GLN A 197 6.36 7.15 -1.76
N GLU A 198 7.30 6.86 -0.85
CA GLU A 198 8.16 5.68 -0.94
C GLU A 198 7.34 4.39 -0.95
N ASP A 199 6.32 4.29 -0.09
CA ASP A 199 5.41 3.14 -0.08
C ASP A 199 4.65 2.99 -1.42
N LEU A 200 4.19 4.10 -2.01
CA LEU A 200 3.52 4.10 -3.31
C LEU A 200 4.47 3.66 -4.44
N ASP A 201 5.71 4.17 -4.44
CA ASP A 201 6.72 3.81 -5.43
C ASP A 201 7.10 2.33 -5.30
N ASN A 202 7.22 1.82 -4.07
CA ASN A 202 7.48 0.43 -3.79
C ASN A 202 6.37 -0.49 -4.32
N MET A 203 5.10 -0.07 -4.29
CA MET A 203 4.03 -0.85 -4.92
C MET A 203 4.26 -1.02 -6.42
N GLU A 204 4.53 0.08 -7.11
CA GLU A 204 4.74 0.09 -8.57
C GLU A 204 5.93 -0.78 -8.95
N LEU A 205 7.03 -0.68 -8.19
CA LEU A 205 8.25 -1.46 -8.39
C LEU A 205 8.05 -2.95 -8.10
N ASN A 206 7.29 -3.30 -7.06
CA ASN A 206 7.11 -4.70 -6.65
C ASN A 206 6.05 -5.44 -7.47
N ARG A 207 5.06 -4.74 -8.05
CA ARG A 207 4.03 -5.36 -8.90
C ARG A 207 4.61 -6.30 -9.97
N PRO A 208 5.56 -5.91 -10.84
CA PRO A 208 6.10 -6.81 -11.87
C PRO A 208 6.81 -8.02 -11.27
N ILE A 209 7.46 -7.89 -10.11
CA ILE A 209 8.13 -9.00 -9.42
C ILE A 209 7.08 -10.02 -8.96
N LEU A 210 6.01 -9.57 -8.31
CA LEU A 210 4.93 -10.44 -7.83
C LEU A 210 4.25 -11.18 -8.99
N VAL A 211 4.06 -10.52 -10.13
CA VAL A 211 3.52 -11.13 -11.36
C VAL A 211 4.48 -12.17 -11.92
N ALA A 212 5.78 -11.89 -11.95
CA ALA A 212 6.79 -12.83 -12.42
C ALA A 212 6.90 -14.08 -11.51
N GLU A 213 6.81 -13.91 -10.20
CA GLU A 213 6.78 -15.03 -9.25
C GLU A 213 5.54 -15.92 -9.43
N ASN A 214 4.37 -15.31 -9.66
CA ASN A 214 3.15 -16.08 -9.94
C ASN A 214 3.31 -16.90 -11.23
N ARG A 215 3.87 -16.29 -12.28
CA ARG A 215 4.18 -17.00 -13.52
C ARG A 215 5.15 -18.16 -13.29
N ALA A 216 6.25 -17.93 -12.57
CA ALA A 216 7.23 -18.97 -12.29
C ALA A 216 6.63 -20.15 -11.49
N CYS A 217 5.71 -19.88 -10.57
CA CYS A 217 4.95 -20.92 -9.86
C CYS A 217 4.12 -21.76 -10.82
N LEU A 218 3.39 -21.13 -11.74
CA LEU A 218 2.55 -21.81 -12.73
C LEU A 218 3.39 -22.60 -13.74
N ASP A 219 4.51 -22.04 -14.20
CA ASP A 219 5.46 -22.72 -15.10
C ASP A 219 5.97 -24.03 -14.46
N ALA A 220 6.21 -24.04 -13.13
CA ALA A 220 6.60 -25.25 -12.42
C ALA A 220 5.49 -26.30 -12.36
N VAL A 221 4.22 -25.89 -12.19
CA VAL A 221 3.05 -26.79 -12.25
C VAL A 221 2.94 -27.43 -13.62
N ILE A 222 3.05 -26.63 -14.68
CA ILE A 222 2.98 -27.07 -16.07
C ILE A 222 4.13 -28.04 -16.39
N ALA A 223 5.37 -27.70 -16.00
CA ALA A 223 6.53 -28.55 -16.25
C ALA A 223 6.39 -29.92 -15.58
N ARG A 224 5.84 -29.96 -14.36
CA ARG A 224 5.54 -31.21 -13.66
C ARG A 224 4.49 -32.03 -14.40
N LEU A 225 3.38 -31.41 -14.82
CA LEU A 225 2.32 -32.08 -15.58
C LEU A 225 2.86 -32.64 -16.91
N ASN A 226 3.61 -31.84 -17.66
CA ASN A 226 4.19 -32.26 -18.94
C ASN A 226 5.12 -33.47 -18.77
N THR A 227 5.95 -33.48 -17.72
CA THR A 227 6.80 -34.63 -17.39
C THR A 227 5.96 -35.88 -17.10
N ALA A 228 4.87 -35.75 -16.34
CA ALA A 228 3.97 -36.86 -16.07
C ALA A 228 3.28 -37.36 -17.35
N MET A 229 2.82 -36.46 -18.22
CA MET A 229 2.17 -36.82 -19.48
C MET A 229 3.13 -37.49 -20.47
N GLN A 230 4.39 -37.06 -20.54
CA GLN A 230 5.42 -37.75 -21.32
C GLN A 230 5.61 -39.20 -20.85
N ASN A 231 5.62 -39.43 -19.53
CA ASN A 231 5.69 -40.79 -18.99
C ASN A 231 4.46 -41.63 -19.33
N VAL A 232 3.26 -41.03 -19.36
CA VAL A 232 2.04 -41.69 -19.84
C VAL A 232 2.19 -42.06 -21.32
N ARG A 233 2.59 -41.12 -22.18
CA ARG A 233 2.76 -41.34 -23.62
C ARG A 233 3.75 -42.45 -23.94
N ILE A 234 4.83 -42.59 -23.16
CA ILE A 234 5.79 -43.70 -23.30
C ILE A 234 5.12 -45.05 -22.99
N GLN A 235 4.26 -45.10 -21.97
CA GLN A 235 3.59 -46.34 -21.54
C GLN A 235 2.52 -46.81 -22.51
N ILE A 236 1.96 -45.92 -23.35
CA ILE A 236 0.96 -46.27 -24.36
C ILE A 236 1.43 -47.43 -25.24
N ASN A 237 2.69 -47.44 -25.67
CA ASN A 237 3.23 -48.51 -26.53
C ASN A 237 3.41 -49.87 -25.83
N GLY A 238 3.35 -49.89 -24.49
CA GLY A 238 3.35 -51.11 -23.68
C GLY A 238 1.94 -51.66 -23.42
N CYS A 239 0.92 -50.87 -23.77
CA CYS A 239 -0.46 -51.28 -23.93
C CYS A 239 -0.75 -51.48 -25.44
#